data_AF-A0A6J7J1Z9-F1
#
_entry.id   AF-A0A6J7J1Z9-F1
#
_cell.length_a   1.000
_cell.length_b   1.000
_cell.length_c   1.000
_cell.angle_alpha   90.00
_cell.angle_beta   90.00
_cell.angle_gamma   90.00
#
_symmetry.space_group_name_H-M   'P 1'
#
loop_
_entity.id
_entity.type
_entity.pdbx_description
1 polymer ?
#
loop_
_entity_poly.entity_id
_entity_poly.type
_entity_poly.pdbx_seq_one_letter_code
_entity_poly.pdbx_strand_id
1 'polypeptide(L)'
;MDSFWDFLWLLIVGFAFVAYLMVMFSIIGDLFRDHKTSGFVKALWVLFLIVAPFLTALVYLIVNGSNIAKRQVAALQHAQDQQEEYIKHVAGRSASEEIAHAKALLDNGTIDQDEFTTLKAKALS
;
A
#
# COMPACT_ATOMS: atom_id res chain seq x y z
N MET A 1 -46.03 -4.64 26.49
CA MET A 1 -44.62 -4.77 26.10
C MET A 1 -44.65 -5.55 24.81
N ASP A 2 -44.43 -4.85 23.69
CA ASP A 2 -44.69 -5.38 22.37
C ASP A 2 -43.51 -6.27 21.96
N SER A 3 -43.65 -7.59 22.11
CA SER A 3 -42.58 -8.57 21.88
C SER A 3 -41.85 -8.43 20.53
N PHE A 4 -42.53 -7.90 19.51
CA PHE A 4 -41.90 -7.61 18.22
C PHE A 4 -40.86 -6.48 18.31
N TRP A 5 -41.22 -5.37 18.94
CA TRP A 5 -40.30 -4.23 19.13
C TRP A 5 -39.16 -4.59 20.07
N ASP A 6 -39.43 -5.36 21.12
CA ASP A 6 -38.41 -5.86 22.05
C ASP A 6 -37.41 -6.79 21.34
N PHE A 7 -37.90 -7.69 20.46
CA PHE A 7 -37.05 -8.56 19.65
C PHE A 7 -36.21 -7.79 18.63
N LEU A 8 -36.83 -6.83 17.91
CA LEU A 8 -36.11 -5.97 16.96
C LEU A 8 -35.03 -5.15 17.67
N TRP A 9 -35.34 -4.59 18.83
CA TRP A 9 -34.39 -3.85 19.65
C TRP A 9 -33.24 -4.74 20.13
N LEU A 10 -33.52 -5.96 20.58
CA LEU A 10 -32.50 -6.94 20.96
C LEU A 10 -31.58 -7.31 19.78
N LEU A 11 -32.13 -7.44 18.56
CA LEU A 11 -31.34 -7.69 17.37
C LEU A 11 -30.41 -6.50 17.05
N ILE A 12 -30.92 -5.28 17.12
CA ILE A 12 -30.13 -4.05 16.90
C ILE A 12 -29.01 -3.93 17.94
N VAL A 13 -29.34 -4.08 19.23
CA VAL A 13 -28.36 -4.01 20.32
C VAL A 13 -27.35 -5.15 20.22
N GLY A 14 -27.79 -6.37 19.89
CA GLY A 14 -26.92 -7.52 19.67
C GLY A 14 -25.97 -7.31 18.50
N PHE A 15 -26.46 -6.81 17.37
CA PHE A 15 -25.64 -6.43 16.22
C PHE A 15 -24.62 -5.35 16.59
N ALA A 16 -25.06 -4.28 17.26
CA ALA A 16 -24.18 -3.21 17.70
C ALA A 16 -23.12 -3.72 18.69
N PHE A 17 -23.47 -4.66 19.57
CA PHE A 17 -22.54 -5.30 20.49
C PHE A 17 -21.49 -6.15 19.76
N VAL A 18 -21.91 -6.97 18.79
CA VAL A 18 -20.96 -7.75 17.96
C VAL A 18 -20.05 -6.83 17.15
N ALA A 19 -20.59 -5.79 16.51
CA ALA A 19 -19.80 -4.79 15.78
C ALA A 19 -18.81 -4.07 16.71
N TYR A 20 -19.23 -3.73 17.93
CA TYR A 20 -18.37 -3.18 18.97
C TYR A 20 -17.21 -4.13 19.32
N LEU A 21 -17.49 -5.42 19.54
CA LEU A 21 -16.45 -6.40 19.80
C LEU A 21 -15.48 -6.55 18.61
N MET A 22 -15.99 -6.54 17.37
CA MET A 22 -15.14 -6.58 16.18
C MET A 22 -14.19 -5.38 16.10
N VAL A 23 -14.68 -4.17 16.37
CA VAL A 23 -13.85 -2.97 16.41
C VAL A 23 -12.81 -3.05 17.53
N MET A 24 -13.22 -3.49 18.72
CA MET A 24 -12.32 -3.70 19.86
C MET A 24 -11.19 -4.68 19.53
N PHE A 25 -11.51 -5.87 19.00
CA PHE A 25 -10.49 -6.84 18.61
C PHE A 25 -9.60 -6.35 17.47
N SER A 26 -10.15 -5.59 16.52
CA SER A 26 -9.38 -4.97 15.44
C SER A 26 -8.34 -3.97 15.97
N ILE A 27 -8.74 -3.09 16.90
CA ILE A 27 -7.85 -2.12 17.54
C ILE A 27 -6.76 -2.84 18.34
N ILE A 28 -7.13 -3.88 19.10
CA ILE A 28 -6.18 -4.71 19.84
C ILE A 28 -5.19 -5.36 18.87
N GLY A 29 -5.67 -6.00 17.80
CA GLY A 29 -4.82 -6.64 16.79
C GLY A 29 -3.84 -5.67 16.13
N ASP A 30 -4.30 -4.47 15.76
CA ASP A 30 -3.46 -3.43 15.18
C ASP A 30 -2.39 -2.92 16.17
N LEU A 31 -2.79 -2.70 17.42
CA LEU A 31 -1.89 -2.30 18.51
C LEU A 31 -0.81 -3.35 18.79
N PHE A 32 -1.14 -4.64 18.70
CA PHE A 32 -0.16 -5.72 18.84
C PHE A 32 0.74 -5.86 17.62
N ARG A 33 0.24 -5.60 16.40
CA ARG A 33 1.01 -5.65 15.14
C ARG A 33 2.08 -4.56 15.03
N ASP A 34 1.95 -3.46 15.77
CA ASP A 34 3.03 -2.49 15.87
C ASP A 34 4.12 -2.96 16.85
N HIS A 35 5.26 -3.37 16.30
CA HIS A 35 6.41 -3.87 17.05
C HIS A 35 7.24 -2.74 17.68
N LYS A 36 6.99 -1.48 17.29
CA LYS A 36 7.73 -0.31 17.79
C LYS A 36 7.12 0.28 19.07
N THR A 37 5.85 0.01 19.33
CA THR A 37 5.14 0.48 20.51
C THR A 37 5.47 -0.39 21.74
N SER A 38 5.87 0.24 22.85
CA SER A 38 6.22 -0.47 24.08
C SER A 38 5.02 -1.22 24.69
N GLY A 39 5.28 -2.37 25.33
CA GLY A 39 4.22 -3.19 25.93
C GLY A 39 3.40 -2.47 27.01
N PHE A 40 3.99 -1.53 27.74
CA PHE A 40 3.29 -0.71 28.73
C PHE A 40 2.25 0.22 28.10
N VAL A 41 2.60 0.86 26.98
CA VAL A 41 1.66 1.69 26.20
C VAL A 41 0.50 0.84 25.68
N LYS A 42 0.78 -0.40 25.25
CA LYS A 42 -0.29 -1.33 24.83
C LYS A 42 -1.26 -1.66 25.95
N ALA A 43 -0.75 -1.95 27.15
CA ALA A 43 -1.58 -2.26 28.32
C ALA A 43 -2.49 -1.08 28.71
N LEU A 44 -1.95 0.14 28.68
CA LEU A 44 -2.74 1.35 28.98
C LEU A 44 -3.88 1.56 27.97
N TRP A 45 -3.61 1.36 26.68
CA TRP A 45 -4.62 1.42 25.63
C TRP A 45 -5.74 0.42 25.84
N VAL A 46 -5.41 -0.84 26.17
CA VAL A 46 -6.41 -1.88 26.45
C VAL A 46 -7.27 -1.50 27.66
N LEU A 47 -6.67 -0.98 28.73
CA LEU A 47 -7.41 -0.55 29.92
C LEU A 47 -8.41 0.57 29.58
N PHE A 48 -7.98 1.61 28.88
CA PHE A 48 -8.85 2.70 28.46
C PHE A 48 -9.99 2.22 27.55
N LEU A 49 -9.71 1.23 26.69
CA LEU A 49 -10.69 0.71 25.75
C LEU A 49 -11.82 -0.05 26.45
N ILE A 50 -11.55 -0.66 27.61
CA ILE A 50 -12.57 -1.29 28.47
C ILE A 50 -13.40 -0.25 29.22
N VAL A 51 -12.75 0.79 29.78
CA VAL A 51 -13.41 1.79 30.65
C VAL A 51 -14.19 2.84 29.85
N ALA A 52 -13.63 3.29 28.74
CA ALA A 52 -14.17 4.37 27.91
C ALA A 52 -13.99 4.05 26.42
N PRO A 53 -14.68 3.04 25.89
CA PRO A 53 -14.44 2.52 24.54
C PRO A 53 -14.57 3.56 23.42
N PHE A 54 -15.62 4.37 23.42
CA PHE A 54 -15.86 5.36 22.38
C PHE A 54 -14.79 6.47 22.37
N LEU A 55 -14.44 6.97 23.57
CA LEU A 55 -13.41 7.99 23.71
C LEU A 55 -12.04 7.42 23.31
N THR A 56 -11.74 6.21 23.75
CA THR A 56 -10.47 5.54 23.45
C THR A 56 -10.34 5.23 21.97
N ALA A 57 -11.39 4.76 21.30
CA ALA A 57 -11.38 4.53 19.86
C ALA A 57 -11.11 5.83 19.07
N LEU A 58 -11.70 6.95 19.50
CA LEU A 58 -11.46 8.25 18.88
C LEU A 58 -10.01 8.73 19.06
N VAL A 59 -9.49 8.65 20.29
CA VAL A 59 -8.09 9.03 20.58
C VAL A 59 -7.13 8.11 19.84
N TYR A 60 -7.42 6.81 19.76
CA TYR A 60 -6.61 5.83 19.02
C TYR A 60 -6.55 6.21 17.54
N LEU A 61 -7.68 6.55 16.93
CA LEU A 61 -7.72 6.98 15.54
C LEU A 61 -6.92 8.25 15.29
N ILE A 62 -6.93 9.21 16.21
CA ILE A 62 -6.17 10.47 16.08
C ILE A 62 -4.66 10.20 16.18
N VAL A 63 -4.24 9.37 17.14
CA VAL A 63 -2.82 9.08 17.39
C VAL A 63 -2.25 8.14 16.32
N ASN A 64 -2.99 7.08 15.97
CA ASN A 64 -2.53 6.03 15.06
C ASN A 64 -3.01 6.18 13.60
N GLY A 65 -3.90 7.14 13.30
CA GLY A 65 -4.41 7.40 11.95
C GLY A 65 -3.33 7.85 10.95
N SER A 66 -2.18 8.30 11.46
CA SER A 66 -1.01 8.70 10.67
C SER A 66 -0.41 7.58 9.81
N ASN A 67 -0.73 6.30 10.10
CA ASN A 67 -0.28 5.17 9.30
C ASN A 67 -1.07 4.97 8.00
N ILE A 68 -2.29 5.51 7.89
CA ILE A 68 -3.12 5.38 6.68
C ILE A 68 -2.62 6.30 5.58
N ALA A 69 -2.31 7.56 5.91
CA ALA A 69 -1.78 8.53 4.96
C ALA A 69 -0.40 8.12 4.42
N LYS A 70 0.49 7.62 5.28
CA LYS A 70 1.83 7.15 4.87
C LYS A 70 1.77 5.93 3.96
N ARG A 71 0.82 5.01 4.18
CA ARG A 71 0.63 3.82 3.35
C ARG A 71 0.06 4.14 1.97
N GLN A 72 -0.84 5.13 1.86
CA GLN A 72 -1.34 5.56 0.56
C GLN A 72 -0.24 6.20 -0.28
N VAL A 73 0.59 7.06 0.31
CA VAL A 73 1.73 7.66 -0.39
C VAL A 73 2.76 6.60 -0.79
N ALA A 74 3.12 5.69 0.11
CA ALA A 74 4.05 4.60 -0.19
C ALA A 74 3.50 3.62 -1.25
N ALA A 75 2.20 3.30 -1.22
CA ALA A 75 1.56 2.47 -2.24
C ALA A 75 1.51 3.17 -3.60
N LEU A 76 1.32 4.49 -3.63
CA LEU A 76 1.35 5.28 -4.86
C LEU A 76 2.76 5.37 -5.44
N GLN A 77 3.80 5.43 -4.60
CA GLN A 77 5.20 5.37 -5.02
C GLN A 77 5.56 3.97 -5.52
N HIS A 78 5.23 2.91 -4.78
CA HIS A 78 5.49 1.55 -5.25
C HIS A 78 4.75 1.20 -6.54
N ALA A 79 3.52 1.69 -6.73
CA ALA A 79 2.79 1.51 -7.98
C ALA A 79 3.46 2.23 -9.16
N GLN A 80 4.00 3.44 -8.94
CA GLN A 80 4.76 4.17 -9.95
C GLN A 80 6.07 3.48 -10.29
N ASP A 81 6.84 3.03 -9.30
CA ASP A 81 8.11 2.33 -9.50
C ASP A 81 7.92 1.02 -10.28
N GLN A 82 6.88 0.25 -9.96
CA GLN A 82 6.54 -0.98 -10.68
C GLN A 82 6.05 -0.70 -12.11
N GLN A 83 5.33 0.40 -12.32
CA GLN A 83 4.91 0.83 -13.65
C GLN A 83 6.13 1.24 -14.51
N GLU A 84 7.08 1.97 -13.92
CA GLU A 84 8.32 2.37 -14.59
C GLU A 84 9.21 1.16 -14.95
N GLU A 85 9.38 0.22 -14.03
CA GLU A 85 10.11 -1.03 -14.29
C GLU A 85 9.43 -1.84 -15.39
N TYR A 86 8.10 -1.98 -15.35
CA TYR A 86 7.35 -2.69 -16.38
C TYR A 86 7.47 -2.00 -17.76
N ILE A 87 7.41 -0.67 -17.80
CA ILE A 87 7.61 0.09 -19.05
C ILE A 87 9.03 -0.12 -19.58
N LYS A 88 10.07 -0.06 -18.73
CA LYS A 88 11.46 -0.35 -19.15
C LYS A 88 11.64 -1.80 -19.63
N HIS A 89 10.95 -2.76 -19.02
CA HIS A 89 11.07 -4.16 -19.38
C HIS A 89 10.30 -4.54 -20.66
N VAL A 90 9.15 -3.90 -20.90
CA VAL A 90 8.26 -4.22 -22.03
C VAL A 90 8.54 -3.34 -23.26
N ALA A 91 9.02 -2.12 -23.08
CA ALA A 91 9.36 -1.24 -24.20
C ALA A 91 10.63 -1.67 -24.96
N GLY A 92 11.39 -2.65 -24.46
CA GLY A 92 12.71 -2.96 -25.02
C GLY A 92 13.65 -1.76 -24.89
N ARG A 93 14.86 -1.87 -25.45
CA ARG A 93 15.76 -0.70 -25.57
C ARG A 93 15.04 0.37 -26.37
N SER A 94 15.09 1.62 -25.90
CA SER A 94 14.55 2.73 -26.70
C SER A 94 15.31 2.82 -28.04
N ALA A 95 14.66 3.36 -29.08
CA ALA A 95 15.31 3.63 -30.36
C ALA A 95 16.67 4.33 -30.22
N SER A 96 16.76 5.27 -29.27
CA SER A 96 18.01 5.96 -28.93
C SER A 96 19.08 5.06 -28.33
N GLU A 97 18.70 4.12 -27.45
CA GLU A 97 19.62 3.14 -26.85
C GLU A 97 20.08 2.08 -27.87
N GLU A 98 19.20 1.65 -28.78
CA GLU A 98 19.58 0.73 -29.86
C GLU A 98 20.59 1.38 -30.83
N ILE A 99 20.36 2.65 -31.20
CA ILE A 99 21.30 3.42 -32.04
C ILE A 99 22.63 3.65 -31.32
N ALA A 100 22.60 3.98 -30.03
CA ALA A 100 23.81 4.15 -29.23
C ALA A 100 24.62 2.85 -29.11
N HIS A 101 23.93 1.71 -28.93
CA HIS A 101 24.56 0.41 -28.91
C HIS A 101 25.16 0.02 -30.27
N ALA A 102 24.43 0.25 -31.36
CA ALA A 102 24.94 0.02 -32.71
C ALA A 102 26.18 0.88 -33.00
N LYS A 103 26.22 2.12 -32.50
CA LYS A 103 27.40 2.98 -32.63
C LYS A 103 28.61 2.43 -31.88
N ALA A 104 28.41 1.92 -30.66
CA ALA A 104 29.49 1.28 -29.92
C ALA A 104 30.05 0.04 -30.63
N LEU A 105 29.21 -0.73 -31.34
CA LEU A 105 29.67 -1.86 -32.15
C LEU A 105 30.51 -1.41 -33.35
N LEU A 106 30.12 -0.30 -33.99
CA LEU A 106 30.88 0.31 -35.10
C LEU A 106 32.23 0.85 -34.62
N ASP A 107 32.24 1.56 -33.50
CA ASP A 107 33.45 2.13 -32.91
C ASP A 107 34.43 1.03 -32.46
N ASN A 108 33.92 -0.13 -32.03
CA ASN A 108 34.69 -1.32 -31.71
C ASN A 108 35.12 -2.14 -32.96
N GLY A 109 34.70 -1.74 -34.16
CA GLY A 109 34.97 -2.45 -35.41
C GLY A 109 34.30 -3.83 -35.51
N THR A 110 33.27 -4.08 -34.70
CA THR A 110 32.50 -5.34 -34.72
C THR A 110 31.51 -5.37 -35.88
N ILE A 111 31.05 -4.20 -36.31
CA ILE A 111 30.20 -4.00 -37.49
C ILE A 111 30.78 -2.89 -38.36
N ASP A 112 30.38 -2.86 -39.63
CA ASP A 112 30.74 -1.79 -40.56
C ASP A 112 29.70 -0.66 -40.64
N GLN A 113 30.02 0.36 -41.44
CA GLN A 113 29.21 1.57 -41.58
C GLN A 113 27.84 1.30 -42.22
N ASP A 114 27.74 0.32 -43.11
CA ASP A 114 26.49 -0.04 -43.80
C ASP A 114 25.58 -0.85 -42.87
N GLU A 115 26.17 -1.75 -42.08
CA GLU A 115 25.48 -2.48 -41.01
C GLU A 115 24.95 -1.54 -39.94
N PHE A 116 25.74 -0.55 -39.51
CA PHE A 116 25.28 0.48 -38.57
C PHE A 116 24.09 1.28 -39.13
N THR A 117 24.13 1.66 -40.40
CA THR A 117 23.07 2.45 -41.04
C THR A 117 21.77 1.65 -41.14
N THR A 118 21.87 0.35 -41.42
CA THR A 118 20.73 -0.58 -41.43
C THR A 118 20.09 -0.73 -40.05
N LEU A 119 20.91 -0.89 -39.00
CA LEU A 119 20.44 -0.97 -37.61
C LEU A 119 19.79 0.34 -37.15
N LYS A 120 20.37 1.50 -37.51
CA LYS A 120 19.80 2.81 -37.22
C LYS A 120 18.45 3.02 -37.89
N ALA A 121 18.30 2.60 -39.15
CA ALA A 121 17.02 2.71 -39.86
C ALA A 121 15.94 1.83 -39.22
N LYS A 122 16.30 0.61 -38.80
CA LYS A 122 15.40 -0.32 -38.11
C LYS A 122 14.95 0.18 -36.73
N ALA A 123 15.83 0.86 -35.99
CA ALA A 123 15.48 1.45 -34.69
C ALA A 123 14.58 2.69 -34.82
N LEU A 124 14.53 3.33 -36.00
CA LEU A 124 13.73 4.54 -36.27
C LEU A 124 12.40 4.26 -36.99
N SER A 125 12.13 3.02 -37.40
CA SER A 125 10.90 2.59 -38.08
C SER A 125 9.85 2.10 -37.09
#